data_AF-A0A136K2G6-F1
#
_entry.id   AF-A0A136K2G6-F1
#
_cell.length_a   1.000
_cell.length_b   1.000
_cell.length_c   1.000
_cell.angle_alpha   90.00
_cell.angle_beta   90.00
_cell.angle_gamma   90.00
#
_symmetry.space_group_name_H-M   'P 1'
#
loop_
_entity.id
_entity.type
_entity.pdbx_description
1 polymer ?
#
loop_
_entity_poly.entity_id
_entity_poly.type
_entity_poly.pdbx_seq_one_letter_code
_entity_poly.pdbx_strand_id
1 'polypeptide(L)'
;MIAVVDDGGSLLLLERLDDTQVASVNVGIDKARTAAIYRRPSKVFEDQVRSGRVAALALHGAVPLQGGVPIIVGGKVIGAIGVSGETPGQDEGIAMAGAVVAASFTKQ
;
A
#
# COMPACT_ATOMS: atom_id res chain seq x y z
N MET A 1 11.31 -2.67 -2.43
CA MET A 1 10.73 -3.73 -1.57
C MET A 1 9.22 -3.84 -1.80
N ILE A 2 8.64 -5.00 -1.48
CA ILE A 2 7.22 -5.31 -1.65
C ILE A 2 6.67 -5.84 -0.31
N ALA A 3 5.56 -5.30 0.17
CA ALA A 3 4.82 -5.80 1.33
C ALA A 3 3.39 -6.16 0.92
N VAL A 4 2.87 -7.24 1.49
CA VAL A 4 1.46 -7.66 1.35
C VAL A 4 0.87 -7.82 2.74
N VAL A 5 -0.33 -7.27 2.93
CA VAL A 5 -1.07 -7.34 4.19
C VAL A 5 -2.46 -7.97 3.98
N ASP A 6 -3.04 -8.51 5.05
CA ASP A 6 -4.46 -8.89 5.09
C ASP A 6 -5.38 -7.66 5.08
N ASP A 7 -6.69 -7.88 5.09
CA ASP A 7 -7.70 -6.81 5.10
C ASP A 7 -7.74 -6.00 6.42
N GLY A 8 -7.19 -6.55 7.51
CA GLY A 8 -6.94 -5.87 8.78
C GLY A 8 -5.63 -5.06 8.81
N GLY A 9 -4.80 -5.19 7.78
CA GLY A 9 -3.50 -4.53 7.69
C GLY A 9 -2.35 -5.26 8.39
N SER A 10 -2.52 -6.53 8.75
CA SER A 10 -1.46 -7.38 9.30
C SER A 10 -0.55 -7.88 8.19
N LEU A 11 0.76 -7.85 8.41
CA LEU A 11 1.76 -8.29 7.44
C LEU A 11 1.66 -9.79 7.14
N LEU A 12 1.54 -10.15 5.87
CA LEU A 12 1.53 -11.53 5.38
C LEU A 12 2.83 -11.88 4.66
N LEU A 13 3.35 -10.95 3.84
CA LEU A 13 4.56 -11.15 3.06
C LEU A 13 5.37 -9.85 3.01
N LEU A 14 6.68 -10.01 3.07
CA LEU A 14 7.65 -8.94 2.91
C LEU A 14 8.82 -9.45 2.09
N GLU A 15 9.09 -8.79 0.96
CA GLU A 15 10.26 -9.05 0.13
C GLU A 15 11.08 -7.77 0.00
N ARG A 16 12.29 -7.76 0.57
CA ARG A 16 13.24 -6.65 0.42
C ARG A 16 14.23 -7.00 -0.68
N LEU A 17 14.08 -6.33 -1.82
CA LEU A 17 15.02 -6.45 -2.93
C LEU A 17 16.41 -5.94 -2.53
N ASP A 18 17.43 -6.49 -3.17
CA ASP A 18 18.82 -6.06 -3.01
C ASP A 18 18.94 -4.55 -3.23
N ASP A 19 19.85 -3.93 -2.48
CA ASP A 19 20.14 -2.49 -2.51
C ASP A 19 18.95 -1.55 -2.20
N THR A 20 17.78 -2.08 -1.81
CA THR A 20 16.67 -1.23 -1.35
C THR A 20 17.04 -0.53 -0.04
N GLN A 21 16.81 0.79 0.01
CA GLN A 21 16.94 1.63 1.21
C GLN A 21 16.29 0.96 2.44
N VAL A 22 17.05 0.82 3.53
CA VAL A 22 16.59 0.12 4.75
C VAL A 22 15.29 0.73 5.32
N ALA A 23 15.17 2.06 5.29
CA ALA A 23 13.98 2.78 5.76
C ALA A 23 12.71 2.43 4.96
N SER A 24 12.85 1.99 3.70
CA SER A 24 11.71 1.63 2.84
C SER A 24 10.95 0.41 3.32
N VAL A 25 11.53 -0.43 4.19
CA VAL A 25 10.87 -1.63 4.73
C VAL A 25 9.58 -1.26 5.46
N ASN A 26 9.67 -0.44 6.51
CA ASN A 26 8.49 -0.05 7.28
C ASN A 26 7.56 0.86 6.46
N VAL A 27 8.13 1.73 5.62
CA VAL A 27 7.34 2.59 4.74
C VAL A 27 6.46 1.76 3.79
N GLY A 28 6.98 0.70 3.18
CA GLY A 28 6.17 -0.16 2.31
C GLY A 28 5.09 -0.93 3.07
N ILE A 29 5.39 -1.42 4.27
CA ILE A 29 4.40 -2.05 5.16
C ILE A 29 3.28 -1.05 5.49
N ASP A 30 3.62 0.17 5.88
CA ASP A 30 2.65 1.19 6.26
C ASP A 30 1.81 1.70 5.07
N LYS A 31 2.41 1.79 3.87
CA LYS A 31 1.68 2.06 2.62
C LYS A 31 0.63 0.96 2.36
N ALA A 32 1.01 -0.31 2.46
CA ALA A 32 0.10 -1.45 2.30
C ALA A 32 -1.02 -1.41 3.34
N ARG A 33 -0.65 -1.28 4.63
CA ARG A 33 -1.59 -1.19 5.75
C ARG A 33 -2.59 -0.05 5.58
N THR A 34 -2.13 1.14 5.18
CA THR A 34 -2.99 2.29 4.89
C THR A 34 -4.04 1.94 3.84
N ALA A 35 -3.61 1.28 2.77
CA ALA A 35 -4.51 0.91 1.67
C ALA A 35 -5.56 -0.15 2.08
N ALA A 36 -5.18 -1.11 2.92
CA ALA A 36 -6.09 -2.12 3.45
C ALA A 36 -7.14 -1.51 4.39
N ILE A 37 -6.71 -0.86 5.48
CA ILE A 37 -7.62 -0.45 6.57
C ILE A 37 -8.55 0.69 6.15
N TYR A 38 -8.11 1.57 5.25
CA TYR A 38 -8.94 2.65 4.72
C TYR A 38 -9.62 2.33 3.39
N ARG A 39 -9.38 1.12 2.85
CA ARG A 39 -10.00 0.58 1.64
C ARG A 39 -9.87 1.49 0.42
N ARG A 40 -8.72 2.14 0.27
CA ARG A 40 -8.41 3.07 -0.84
C ARG A 40 -6.90 3.24 -0.98
N PRO A 41 -6.37 3.60 -2.17
CA PRO A 41 -4.93 3.79 -2.35
C PRO A 41 -4.32 4.80 -1.36
N SER A 42 -3.09 4.55 -0.91
CA SER A 42 -2.38 5.45 0.01
C SER A 42 -2.15 6.85 -0.60
N LYS A 43 -2.09 6.92 -1.93
CA LYS A 43 -2.04 8.17 -2.72
C LYS A 43 -3.14 9.16 -2.35
N VAL A 44 -4.34 8.70 -2.02
CA VAL A 44 -5.47 9.57 -1.65
C VAL A 44 -5.13 10.43 -0.42
N PHE A 45 -4.33 9.90 0.51
CA PHE A 45 -3.92 10.62 1.71
C PHE A 45 -2.78 11.60 1.43
N GLU A 46 -1.85 11.23 0.55
CA GLU A 46 -0.82 12.16 0.08
C GLU A 46 -1.45 13.37 -0.63
N ASP A 47 -2.43 13.12 -1.51
CA ASP A 47 -3.14 14.18 -2.23
C ASP A 47 -3.93 15.10 -1.26
N GLN A 48 -4.49 14.55 -0.17
CA GLN A 48 -5.10 15.36 0.89
C GLN A 48 -4.10 16.28 1.59
N VAL A 49 -2.92 15.77 1.94
CA VAL A 49 -1.87 16.60 2.54
C VAL A 49 -1.41 17.68 1.56
N ARG A 50 -1.16 17.32 0.30
CA ARG A 50 -0.76 18.26 -0.77
C ARG A 50 -1.80 19.35 -1.05
N SER A 51 -3.08 19.05 -0.87
CA SER A 51 -4.19 20.01 -1.01
C SER A 51 -4.46 20.86 0.24
N GLY A 52 -3.60 20.78 1.26
CA GLY A 52 -3.69 21.60 2.47
C GLY A 52 -4.49 20.97 3.61
N ARG A 53 -5.04 19.76 3.45
CA ARG A 53 -5.68 19.02 4.55
C ARG A 53 -4.63 18.31 5.41
N VAL A 54 -3.83 19.10 6.12
CA VAL A 54 -2.75 18.62 7.01
C VAL A 54 -3.24 17.63 8.07
N ALA A 55 -4.51 17.74 8.49
CA ALA A 55 -5.15 16.80 9.42
C ALA A 55 -5.13 15.33 8.95
N ALA A 56 -4.92 15.05 7.66
CA ALA A 56 -4.74 13.68 7.16
C ALA A 56 -3.52 12.97 7.79
N LEU A 57 -2.50 13.71 8.25
CA LEU A 57 -1.34 13.16 8.97
C LEU A 57 -1.70 12.58 10.35
N ALA A 58 -2.83 12.99 10.93
CA ALA A 58 -3.27 12.52 12.25
C ALA A 58 -4.18 11.28 12.17
N LEU A 59 -4.44 10.76 10.96
CA LEU A 59 -5.26 9.57 10.78
C LEU A 59 -4.53 8.34 11.32
N HIS A 60 -5.21 7.63 12.23
CA HIS A 60 -4.62 6.49 12.94
C HIS A 60 -4.21 5.37 11.99
N GLY A 61 -2.92 5.07 11.94
CA GLY A 61 -2.37 4.00 11.10
C GLY A 61 -2.34 4.31 9.60
N ALA A 62 -2.58 5.56 9.20
CA ALA A 62 -2.37 6.02 7.83
C ALA A 62 -0.96 6.60 7.65
N VAL A 63 -0.34 6.29 6.52
CA VAL A 63 0.85 6.97 6.03
C VAL A 63 0.52 7.61 4.68
N PRO A 64 0.57 8.95 4.56
CA PRO A 64 0.20 9.68 3.36
C PRO A 64 1.35 9.70 2.35
N LEU A 65 1.75 8.52 1.89
CA LEU A 65 2.76 8.32 0.85
C LEU A 65 2.20 7.37 -0.21
N GLN A 66 2.22 7.76 -1.48
CA GLN A 66 1.80 6.96 -2.62
C GLN A 66 2.63 5.66 -2.75
N GLY A 67 1.99 4.58 -3.18
CA GLY A 67 2.61 3.26 -3.39
C GLY A 67 1.90 2.09 -2.69
N GLY A 68 0.83 2.34 -1.94
CA GLY A 68 -0.06 1.34 -1.37
C GLY A 68 -1.37 1.21 -2.16
N VAL A 69 -1.73 -0.01 -2.54
CA VAL A 69 -2.89 -0.33 -3.40
C VAL A 69 -3.71 -1.48 -2.80
N PRO A 70 -5.04 -1.34 -2.67
CA PRO A 70 -5.90 -2.42 -2.18
C PRO A 70 -6.02 -3.56 -3.20
N ILE A 71 -6.08 -4.79 -2.71
CA ILE A 71 -6.46 -5.98 -3.50
C ILE A 71 -7.98 -6.14 -3.38
N ILE A 72 -8.68 -6.09 -4.52
CA ILE A 72 -10.15 -6.08 -4.56
C ILE A 72 -10.66 -7.31 -5.29
N VAL A 73 -11.54 -8.07 -4.64
CA VAL A 73 -12.20 -9.28 -5.19
C VAL A 73 -13.68 -9.21 -4.88
N GLY A 74 -14.53 -9.32 -5.90
CA GLY A 74 -15.99 -9.22 -5.73
C GLY A 74 -16.45 -7.91 -5.07
N GLY A 75 -15.74 -6.81 -5.31
CA GLY A 75 -16.01 -5.50 -4.69
C GLY A 75 -15.58 -5.38 -3.23
N LYS A 76 -14.93 -6.40 -2.66
CA LYS A 76 -14.40 -6.40 -1.29
C LYS A 76 -12.89 -6.24 -1.30
N VAL A 77 -12.37 -5.41 -0.41
CA VAL A 77 -10.93 -5.36 -0.12
C VAL A 77 -10.59 -6.58 0.72
N ILE A 78 -9.69 -7.42 0.22
CA ILE A 78 -9.24 -8.67 0.88
C ILE A 78 -7.81 -8.55 1.42
N GLY A 79 -7.18 -7.40 1.23
CA GLY A 79 -5.80 -7.13 1.59
C GLY A 79 -5.27 -5.95 0.79
N ALA A 80 -3.96 -5.71 0.87
CA ALA A 80 -3.31 -4.66 0.10
C ALA A 80 -1.83 -5.00 -0.16
N ILE A 81 -1.29 -4.34 -1.19
CA ILE A 81 0.12 -4.39 -1.55
C ILE A 81 0.72 -2.99 -1.36
N GLY A 82 1.91 -2.92 -0.80
CA GLY A 82 2.69 -1.68 -0.67
C GLY A 82 4.08 -1.86 -1.24
N VAL A 83 4.55 -0.87 -1.99
CA VAL A 83 5.89 -0.85 -2.57
C VAL A 83 6.61 0.41 -2.12
N SER A 84 7.89 0.25 -1.80
CA SER A 84 8.78 1.36 -1.48
C SER A 84 10.20 1.09 -1.96
N GLY A 85 10.83 2.11 -2.51
CA GLY A 85 12.24 2.07 -2.92
C GLY A 85 12.52 2.88 -4.19
N GLU A 86 11.48 3.16 -4.98
CA GLU A 86 11.57 3.93 -6.22
C GLU A 86 10.79 5.25 -6.12
N THR A 87 10.58 5.93 -7.25
CA THR A 87 9.69 7.08 -7.29
C THR A 87 8.25 6.69 -6.93
N PRO A 88 7.43 7.60 -6.36
CA PRO A 88 6.06 7.28 -5.95
C PRO A 88 5.20 6.66 -7.06
N GLY A 89 5.34 7.12 -8.31
CA GLY A 89 4.62 6.57 -9.46
C GLY A 89 5.08 5.17 -9.87
N GLN A 90 6.38 4.88 -9.76
CA GLN A 90 6.91 3.54 -10.01
C GLN A 90 6.47 2.56 -8.91
N ASP A 91 6.56 2.97 -7.63
CA ASP A 91 6.07 2.20 -6.50
C ASP A 91 4.58 1.82 -6.69
N GLU A 92 3.72 2.79 -7.02
CA GLU A 92 2.30 2.52 -7.27
C GLU A 92 2.08 1.61 -8.48
N GLY A 93 2.81 1.82 -9.58
CA GLY A 93 2.71 0.96 -10.77
C GLY A 93 3.02 -0.51 -10.47
N ILE A 94 4.07 -0.77 -9.69
CA ILE A 94 4.44 -2.13 -9.26
C ILE A 94 3.36 -2.70 -8.33
N ALA A 95 2.88 -1.92 -7.36
CA ALA A 95 1.83 -2.33 -6.44
C ALA A 95 0.53 -2.69 -7.18
N MET A 96 0.13 -1.89 -8.18
CA MET A 96 -1.03 -2.15 -9.03
C MET A 96 -0.87 -3.45 -9.82
N ALA A 97 0.29 -3.66 -10.44
CA ALA A 97 0.55 -4.90 -11.19
C ALA A 97 0.43 -6.14 -10.28
N GLY A 98 1.02 -6.08 -9.08
CA GLY A 98 0.89 -7.14 -8.08
C GLY A 98 -0.56 -7.36 -7.64
N ALA A 99 -1.33 -6.28 -7.41
CA ALA A 99 -2.69 -6.36 -6.89
C ALA A 99 -3.66 -7.00 -7.90
N VAL A 100 -3.50 -6.66 -9.18
CA VAL A 100 -4.26 -7.27 -10.29
C VAL A 100 -4.03 -8.78 -10.34
N VAL A 101 -2.76 -9.19 -10.27
CA VAL A 101 -2.40 -10.61 -10.31
C VAL A 101 -2.90 -11.33 -9.04
N ALA A 102 -2.72 -10.74 -7.85
CA ALA A 102 -3.18 -11.30 -6.59
C ALA A 102 -4.70 -11.55 -6.56
N ALA A 103 -5.49 -10.63 -7.11
CA ALA A 103 -6.94 -10.76 -7.19
C ALA A 103 -7.40 -11.97 -8.05
N SER A 104 -6.55 -12.44 -8.97
CA SER A 104 -6.85 -13.61 -9.82
C SER A 104 -6.64 -14.96 -9.14
N PHE A 105 -5.89 -15.02 -8.03
CA PHE A 105 -5.56 -16.27 -7.33
C PHE A 105 -6.53 -16.66 -6.22
N THR A 106 -7.47 -15.78 -5.87
CA THR A 106 -8.52 -16.07 -4.91
C THR A 106 -9.42 -17.18 -5.44
N LYS A 107 -9.38 -18.34 -4.80
CA LYS A 107 -10.36 -19.42 -5.05
C LYS A 107 -11.76 -18.85 -4.82
N GLN A 108 -12.65 -19.03 -5.79
CA GLN A 108 -14.07 -18.70 -5.67
C GLN A 108 -14.70 -19.41 -4.47
#